data_AF-A0AAW4N1J6-F1
#
_entry.id   AF-A0AAW4N1J6-F1
#
_cell.length_a   1.000
_cell.length_b   1.000
_cell.length_c   1.000
_cell.angle_alpha   90.00
_cell.angle_beta   90.00
_cell.angle_gamma   90.00
#
_symmetry.space_group_name_H-M   'P 1'
#
loop_
_entity.id
_entity.type
_entity.pdbx_description
1 polymer ?
#
loop_
_entity_poly.entity_id
_entity_poly.type
_entity_poly.pdbx_seq_one_letter_code
_entity_poly.pdbx_strand_id
1 'polypeptide(L)'
;MKKSRNCRRRTAKLTTKDIFKHQYLMNIGKSMNAHKVELKFRRDNKIVASVDFIEDAPHKQTIIRWYDHRYYTLPYGAKEAKPLNMTLAKWKSMNNG
;
A
#
# COMPACT_ATOMS: atom_id res chain seq x y z
N MET A 1 18.20 35.36 -1.97
CA MET A 1 17.08 34.39 -2.08
C MET A 1 17.04 33.47 -0.86
N LYS A 2 16.24 33.78 0.17
CA LYS A 2 16.01 32.86 1.30
C LYS A 2 15.05 31.77 0.84
N LYS A 3 15.55 30.56 0.58
CA LYS A 3 14.72 29.37 0.32
C LYS A 3 13.79 29.17 1.52
N SER A 4 12.49 29.33 1.34
CA SER A 4 11.53 29.17 2.43
C SER A 4 11.56 27.72 2.92
N ARG A 5 11.74 27.54 4.23
CA ARG A 5 11.74 26.24 4.94
C ARG A 5 10.36 25.58 4.98
N ASN A 6 9.47 25.88 4.03
CA ASN A 6 8.10 25.39 3.96
C ASN A 6 7.86 24.39 2.82
N CYS A 7 8.91 23.82 2.22
CA CYS A 7 8.80 22.48 1.65
C CYS A 7 8.71 21.45 2.79
N ARG A 8 7.67 21.53 3.63
CA ARG A 8 7.16 20.31 4.25
C ARG A 8 6.83 19.43 3.07
N ARG A 9 7.71 18.47 2.76
CA ARG A 9 7.32 17.30 1.97
C ARG A 9 6.00 16.87 2.58
N ARG A 10 4.89 17.14 1.87
CA ARG A 10 3.65 16.40 2.08
C ARG A 10 4.03 14.98 1.67
N THR A 11 4.72 14.27 2.55
CA THR A 11 4.73 12.82 2.52
C THR A 11 3.26 12.51 2.73
N ALA A 12 2.52 12.36 1.62
CA ALA A 12 1.11 12.03 1.66
C ALA A 12 1.05 10.70 2.41
N LYS A 13 0.78 10.77 3.71
CA LYS A 13 0.58 9.59 4.53
C LYS A 13 -0.77 9.04 4.12
N LEU A 14 -0.83 7.75 3.83
CA LEU A 14 -2.11 7.10 3.62
C LEU A 14 -2.89 7.13 4.93
N THR A 15 -4.01 7.83 4.92
CA THR A 15 -4.90 7.87 6.08
C THR A 15 -5.72 6.59 6.15
N THR A 16 -6.26 6.27 7.33
CA THR A 16 -7.19 5.16 7.46
C THR A 16 -8.35 5.28 6.49
N LYS A 17 -8.87 6.49 6.23
CA LYS A 17 -10.00 6.68 5.30
C LYS A 17 -9.68 6.24 3.88
N ASP A 18 -8.46 6.50 3.41
CA ASP A 18 -8.01 6.09 2.07
C ASP A 18 -7.86 4.57 1.98
N ILE A 19 -7.40 3.94 3.07
CA ILE A 19 -7.29 2.49 3.21
C ILE A 19 -8.66 1.83 3.36
N PHE A 20 -9.56 2.40 4.18
CA PHE A 20 -10.92 1.89 4.43
C PHE A 20 -11.74 1.75 3.15
N LYS A 21 -11.58 2.68 2.20
CA LYS A 21 -12.19 2.57 0.85
C LYS A 21 -11.81 1.29 0.11
N HIS A 22 -10.63 0.73 0.42
CA HIS A 22 -10.09 -0.50 -0.19
C HIS A 22 -10.13 -1.70 0.77
N GLN A 23 -10.40 -1.47 2.07
CA GLN A 23 -10.39 -2.48 3.12
C GLN A 23 -11.49 -3.54 2.94
N TYR A 24 -12.61 -3.18 2.32
CA TYR A 24 -13.63 -4.15 1.92
C TYR A 24 -13.04 -5.28 1.05
N LEU A 25 -12.25 -4.90 0.04
CA LEU A 25 -11.63 -5.85 -0.89
C LEU A 25 -10.48 -6.61 -0.25
N MET A 26 -9.74 -5.98 0.66
CA MET A 26 -8.75 -6.68 1.49
C MET A 26 -9.38 -7.74 2.39
N ASN A 27 -10.50 -7.43 3.04
CA ASN A 27 -11.20 -8.36 3.92
C ASN A 27 -11.74 -9.56 3.14
N ILE A 28 -12.24 -9.34 1.91
CA ILE A 28 -12.58 -10.44 1.00
C ILE A 28 -11.34 -11.30 0.74
N GLY A 29 -10.20 -10.71 0.38
CA GLY A 29 -8.97 -11.48 0.17
C GLY A 29 -8.53 -12.27 1.41
N LYS A 30 -8.57 -11.66 2.59
CA LYS A 30 -8.29 -12.36 3.87
C LYS A 30 -9.25 -13.52 4.13
N SER A 31 -10.55 -13.34 3.85
CA SER A 31 -11.55 -14.41 3.99
C SER A 31 -11.29 -15.59 3.06
N MET A 32 -10.63 -15.34 1.93
CA MET A 32 -10.20 -16.35 0.96
C MET A 32 -8.81 -16.91 1.26
N ASN A 33 -8.20 -16.54 2.40
CA ASN A 33 -6.83 -16.86 2.78
C ASN A 33 -5.80 -16.47 1.69
N ALA A 34 -6.08 -15.37 0.96
CA ALA A 34 -5.22 -14.91 -0.12
C ALA A 34 -3.99 -14.21 0.47
N HIS A 35 -2.80 -14.72 0.13
CA HIS A 35 -1.52 -14.09 0.48
C HIS A 35 -1.38 -12.67 -0.12
N LYS A 36 -2.01 -12.45 -1.28
CA LYS A 36 -1.98 -11.18 -2.01
C LYS A 36 -3.34 -10.80 -2.57
N VAL A 37 -3.67 -9.52 -2.46
CA VAL A 37 -4.80 -8.88 -3.15
C VAL A 37 -4.26 -7.78 -4.06
N GLU A 38 -4.60 -7.82 -5.34
CA GLU A 38 -4.25 -6.77 -6.31
C GLU A 38 -5.53 -6.14 -6.86
N LEU A 39 -5.60 -4.81 -6.76
CA LEU A 39 -6.69 -4.00 -7.28
C LEU A 39 -6.19 -3.23 -8.49
N LYS A 40 -6.82 -3.45 -9.64
CA LYS A 40 -6.50 -2.79 -10.91
C LYS A 40 -7.64 -1.88 -11.34
N PHE A 41 -7.36 -0.60 -11.44
CA PHE A 41 -8.27 0.37 -12.05
C PHE A 41 -7.98 0.40 -13.54
N ARG A 42 -9.00 0.14 -14.36
CA ARG A 42 -8.87 0.11 -15.82
C ARG A 42 -9.70 1.22 -16.46
N ARG A 43 -9.17 1.81 -17.53
CA ARG A 43 -9.88 2.68 -18.46
C ARG A 43 -9.54 2.22 -19.88
N ASP A 44 -10.54 1.91 -20.69
CA ASP A 44 -10.36 1.48 -22.09
C ASP A 44 -9.33 0.34 -22.21
N ASN A 45 -9.48 -0.70 -21.39
CA ASN A 45 -8.58 -1.86 -21.24
C ASN A 45 -7.14 -1.57 -20.78
N LYS A 46 -6.77 -0.32 -20.52
CA LYS A 46 -5.47 0.04 -19.93
C LYS A 46 -5.56 0.14 -18.41
N ILE A 47 -4.59 -0.41 -17.70
CA ILE A 47 -4.45 -0.23 -16.25
C ILE A 47 -3.97 1.20 -16.01
N VAL A 48 -4.81 2.03 -15.39
CA VAL A 48 -4.50 3.43 -15.06
C VAL A 48 -3.93 3.59 -13.66
N ALA A 49 -4.24 2.66 -12.76
CA ALA A 49 -3.70 2.60 -11.41
C ALA A 49 -3.80 1.17 -10.88
N SER A 50 -2.88 0.80 -9.99
CA SER A 50 -2.99 -0.44 -9.24
C SER A 50 -2.62 -0.22 -7.78
N VAL A 51 -3.26 -0.98 -6.89
CA VAL A 51 -2.87 -1.06 -5.49
C VAL A 51 -2.71 -2.53 -5.13
N ASP A 52 -1.56 -2.88 -4.58
CA ASP A 52 -1.28 -4.23 -4.09
C ASP A 52 -1.29 -4.24 -2.56
N PHE A 53 -1.87 -5.29 -1.99
CA PHE A 53 -1.85 -5.58 -0.56
C PHE A 53 -1.25 -6.98 -0.37
N ILE A 54 -0.19 -7.07 0.42
CA ILE A 54 0.44 -8.35 0.81
C ILE A 54 0.34 -8.50 2.32
N GLU A 55 -0.13 -9.66 2.76
CA GLU A 55 -0.13 -10.02 4.16
C GLU A 55 1.27 -10.44 4.60
N ASP A 56 1.87 -9.69 5.51
CA ASP A 56 3.15 -10.00 6.14
C ASP A 56 2.88 -10.50 7.56
N ALA A 57 2.39 -11.74 7.62
CA ALA A 57 1.99 -12.40 8.86
C ALA A 57 3.09 -12.44 9.94
N PRO A 58 4.38 -12.74 9.62
CA PRO A 58 5.46 -12.75 10.62
C PRO A 58 5.63 -11.41 11.35
N HIS A 59 5.40 -10.29 10.65
CA HIS A 59 5.54 -8.95 11.22
C HIS A 59 4.19 -8.33 11.64
N LYS A 60 3.09 -9.10 11.58
CA LYS A 60 1.72 -8.66 11.93
C LYS A 60 1.33 -7.35 11.25
N GLN A 61 1.63 -7.23 9.96
CA GLN A 61 1.36 -6.04 9.18
C GLN A 61 0.90 -6.37 7.77
N THR A 62 0.26 -5.41 7.11
CA THR A 62 0.01 -5.45 5.68
C THR A 62 0.96 -4.50 4.98
N ILE A 63 1.63 -5.01 3.95
CA ILE A 63 2.44 -4.21 3.04
C ILE A 63 1.55 -3.74 1.90
N ILE A 64 1.56 -2.44 1.66
CA ILE A 64 0.73 -1.77 0.66
C ILE A 64 1.66 -1.17 -0.38
N ARG A 65 1.51 -1.56 -1.65
CA ARG A 65 2.09 -0.84 -2.78
C ARG A 65 1.01 0.02 -3.40
N TRP A 66 1.16 1.32 -3.28
CA TRP A 66 0.18 2.28 -3.76
C TRP A 66 0.32 2.55 -5.26
N TYR A 67 -0.64 3.28 -5.84
CA TYR A 67 -0.67 3.53 -7.29
C TYR A 67 0.54 4.33 -7.80
N ASP A 68 1.18 5.11 -6.94
CA ASP A 68 2.39 5.88 -7.23
C ASP A 68 3.68 5.07 -7.01
N HIS A 69 3.56 3.75 -6.87
CA HIS A 69 4.63 2.80 -6.58
C HIS A 69 5.37 3.04 -5.26
N ARG A 70 4.80 3.86 -4.35
CA ARG A 70 5.32 3.96 -2.99
C ARG A 70 4.81 2.82 -2.14
N TYR A 71 5.64 2.44 -1.18
CA TYR A 71 5.35 1.37 -0.26
C TYR A 71 4.96 1.93 1.10
N TYR A 72 4.00 1.28 1.73
CA TYR A 72 3.54 1.60 3.07
C TYR A 72 3.38 0.31 3.89
N THR A 73 3.54 0.41 5.20
CA THR A 73 3.16 -0.64 6.14
C THR A 73 1.98 -0.19 6.98
N LEU A 74 1.01 -1.09 7.11
CA LEU A 74 -0.10 -0.95 8.03
C LEU A 74 -0.04 -2.09 9.06
N PRO A 75 0.50 -1.82 10.27
CA PRO A 75 0.43 -2.78 11.37
C PRO A 75 -1.01 -3.10 11.75
N TYR A 76 -1.25 -4.30 12.26
CA TYR A 76 -2.59 -4.70 12.69
C TYR A 76 -3.07 -3.82 13.85
N GLY A 77 -4.32 -3.33 13.73
CA GLY A 77 -4.90 -2.37 14.68
C GLY A 77 -4.40 -0.92 14.54
N ALA A 78 -3.46 -0.64 13.62
CA ALA A 78 -3.00 0.72 13.39
C ALA A 78 -4.05 1.56 12.63
N LYS A 79 -4.12 2.85 13.00
CA LYS A 79 -4.99 3.82 12.34
C LYS A 79 -4.35 4.48 11.12
N GLU A 80 -3.04 4.36 10.91
CA GLU A 80 -2.38 5.01 9.78
C GLU A 80 -1.31 4.10 9.19
N ALA A 81 -1.19 4.09 7.86
CA ALA A 81 -0.07 3.42 7.21
C ALA A 81 1.15 4.33 7.18
N LYS A 82 2.31 3.78 7.53
CA LYS A 82 3.58 4.51 7.53
C LYS A 82 4.32 4.23 6.23
N PRO A 83 5.02 5.22 5.64
CA PRO A 83 5.88 4.97 4.51
C PRO A 83 6.91 3.90 4.83
N LEU A 84 7.08 2.94 3.92
CA LEU A 84 8.07 1.89 4.00
C LEU A 84 9.14 2.17 2.94
N ASN A 85 10.40 2.28 3.37
CA ASN A 85 11.50 2.33 2.43
C ASN A 85 11.77 0.91 1.91
N MET A 86 11.35 0.63 0.69
CA MET A 86 11.45 -0.69 0.09
C MET A 86 11.88 -0.62 -1.37
N THR A 87 12.75 -1.56 -1.76
CA THR A 87 13.20 -1.71 -3.13
C THR A 87 12.27 -2.62 -3.91
N LEU A 88 12.22 -2.43 -5.24
CA LEU A 88 11.45 -3.30 -6.12
C LEU A 88 11.91 -4.76 -6.04
N ALA A 89 13.20 -5.01 -5.81
CA ALA A 89 13.74 -6.37 -5.64
C ALA A 89 13.14 -7.06 -4.40
N LYS A 90 13.11 -6.38 -3.26
CA LYS A 90 12.50 -6.90 -2.02
C LYS A 90 10.99 -7.10 -2.16
N TRP A 91 10.31 -6.21 -2.88
CA TRP A 91 8.90 -6.40 -3.22
C TRP A 91 8.67 -7.67 -4.04
N LYS A 92 9.47 -7.90 -5.09
CA LYS A 92 9.35 -9.10 -5.93
C LYS A 92 9.63 -10.38 -5.16
N SER A 93 10.60 -10.40 -4.24
CA SER A 93 10.88 -11.58 -3.43
C SER A 93 9.73 -11.96 -2.49
N MET A 94 9.01 -10.98 -1.94
CA MET A 94 7.81 -11.24 -1.13
C MET A 94 6.60 -11.64 -1.98
N ASN A 95 6.52 -11.15 -3.23
CA ASN A 95 5.40 -11.43 -4.13
C ASN A 95 5.48 -12.82 -4.79
N ASN A 96 6.66 -13.45 -4.82
CA ASN A 96 6.89 -14.75 -5.46
C ASN A 96 6.97 -15.92 -4.46
N GLY A 97 6.58 -15.70 -3.20
CA GLY A 97 6.48 -16.73 -2.17
C GLY A 97 5.27 -17.63 -2.36
#